data_AF-A0A5M3MTW8-F1
#
_entry.id   AF-A0A5M3MTW8-F1
#
_cell.length_a   1.000
_cell.length_b   1.000
_cell.length_c   1.000
_cell.angle_alpha   90.00
_cell.angle_beta   90.00
_cell.angle_gamma   90.00
#
_symmetry.space_group_name_H-M   'P 1'
#
loop_
_entity.id
_entity.type
_entity.pdbx_description
1 polymer ?
#
loop_
_entity_poly.entity_id
_entity_poly.type
_entity_poly.pdbx_seq_one_letter_code
_entity_poly.pdbx_strand_id
1 'polypeptide(L)'
;MEFIPRYPQPFTLADALLFDPSIISEEIARLQNSLTHLRHTQDDLKGHMNNSSDGAEDKDVSDALRENELTMSSQDERIFMLKLALTHHGI
;
A
#
# COMPACT_ATOMS: atom_id res chain seq x y z
N MET A 1 5.06 -21.50 -6.61
CA MET A 1 4.04 -20.92 -5.72
C MET A 1 3.14 -20.05 -6.58
N GLU A 2 1.83 -20.23 -6.52
CA GLU A 2 0.89 -19.36 -7.22
C GLU A 2 0.46 -18.25 -6.26
N PHE A 3 0.81 -17.00 -6.60
CA PHE A 3 0.38 -15.82 -5.86
C PHE A 3 -0.68 -15.09 -6.68
N ILE A 4 -1.89 -14.97 -6.14
CA ILE A 4 -3.01 -14.30 -6.80
C ILE A 4 -3.30 -13.02 -6.01
N PRO A 5 -2.99 -11.83 -6.56
CA PRO A 5 -3.24 -10.56 -5.88
C PRO A 5 -4.75 -10.28 -5.81
N ARG A 6 -5.19 -9.71 -4.68
CA ARG A 6 -6.57 -9.26 -4.45
C ARG A 6 -6.83 -7.89 -5.08
N TYR A 7 -5.79 -7.06 -5.20
CA TYR A 7 -5.88 -5.73 -5.80
C TYR A 7 -5.19 -5.71 -7.17
N PRO A 8 -5.59 -4.84 -8.10
CA PRO A 8 -4.84 -4.62 -9.32
C PRO A 8 -3.39 -4.24 -9.02
N GLN A 9 -2.45 -4.93 -9.64
CA GLN A 9 -1.01 -4.68 -9.49
C GLN A 9 -0.41 -4.27 -10.84
N PRO A 10 0.65 -3.43 -10.84
CA PRO A 10 1.29 -2.98 -12.07
C PRO A 10 2.05 -4.10 -12.80
N PHE A 11 2.29 -5.22 -12.14
CA PHE A 11 2.98 -6.39 -12.67
C PHE A 11 2.55 -7.65 -11.90
N THR A 12 2.83 -8.81 -12.48
CA THR A 12 2.60 -10.12 -11.86
C THR A 12 3.80 -10.59 -11.03
N LEU A 13 3.63 -11.65 -10.23
CA LEU A 13 4.77 -12.28 -9.56
C LEU A 13 5.80 -12.81 -10.58
N ALA A 14 5.35 -13.33 -11.72
CA ALA A 14 6.24 -13.84 -12.75
C ALA A 14 7.13 -12.73 -13.33
N ASP A 15 6.58 -11.53 -13.51
CA ASP A 15 7.35 -10.35 -13.93
C ASP A 15 8.34 -9.92 -12.83
N ALA A 16 7.90 -9.90 -11.57
CA ALA A 16 8.72 -9.49 -10.43
C ALA A 16 9.95 -10.39 -10.23
N LEU A 17 9.85 -11.68 -10.56
CA LEU A 17 10.96 -12.64 -10.53
C LEU A 17 12.06 -12.36 -11.57
N LEU A 18 11.79 -11.50 -12.56
CA LEU A 18 12.75 -11.10 -13.59
C LEU A 18 13.48 -9.80 -13.23
N PHE A 19 13.06 -9.10 -12.17
CA PHE A 19 13.70 -7.86 -11.74
C PHE A 19 15.01 -8.11 -11.02
N ASP A 20 15.93 -7.16 -11.10
CA ASP A 20 17.15 -7.20 -10.30
C ASP A 20 16.81 -7.04 -8.81
N PRO A 21 17.41 -7.83 -7.90
CA PRO A 21 17.12 -7.73 -6.46
C PRO A 21 17.31 -6.35 -5.84
N SER A 22 18.24 -5.55 -6.38
CA SER A 22 18.43 -4.16 -5.95
C SER A 22 17.21 -3.29 -6.28
N ILE A 23 16.66 -3.42 -7.48
CA ILE A 23 15.43 -2.73 -7.92
C ILE A 23 14.24 -3.15 -7.05
N ILE A 24 14.11 -4.43 -6.75
CA ILE A 24 13.05 -4.93 -5.86
C ILE A 24 13.17 -4.30 -4.46
N SER A 25 14.40 -4.22 -3.94
CA SER A 25 14.66 -3.64 -2.61
C SER A 25 14.36 -2.13 -2.56
N GLU A 26 14.74 -1.38 -3.61
CA GLU A 26 14.42 0.04 -3.76
C GLU A 26 12.91 0.29 -3.88
N GLU A 27 12.21 -0.56 -4.64
CA GLU A 27 10.76 -0.52 -4.77
C GLU A 27 10.07 -0.74 -3.43
N ILE A 28 10.49 -1.75 -2.66
CA ILE A 28 9.97 -2.01 -1.31
C ILE A 28 10.19 -0.80 -0.41
N ALA A 29 11.38 -0.21 -0.40
CA ALA A 29 11.68 0.98 0.41
C ALA A 29 10.79 2.17 0.03
N ARG A 30 10.57 2.41 -1.26
CA ARG A 30 9.68 3.47 -1.74
C ARG A 30 8.23 3.24 -1.31
N LEU A 31 7.73 2.01 -1.43
CA LEU A 31 6.38 1.65 -0.99
C LEU A 31 6.22 1.80 0.52
N GLN A 32 7.21 1.40 1.31
CA GLN A 32 7.20 1.61 2.77
C GLN A 32 7.18 3.09 3.16
N ASN A 33 7.91 3.93 2.43
CA ASN A 33 7.84 5.38 2.63
C ASN A 33 6.45 5.92 2.29
N SER A 34 5.87 5.51 1.15
CA SER A 34 4.50 5.87 0.76
C SER A 34 3.47 5.46 1.80
N LEU A 35 3.56 4.23 2.33
CA LEU A 35 2.66 3.74 3.37
C LEU A 35 2.79 4.53 4.68
N THR A 36 4.01 4.98 5.03
CA THR A 36 4.21 5.84 6.20
C THR A 36 3.47 7.17 6.04
N HIS A 37 3.59 7.80 4.87
CA HIS A 37 2.85 9.03 4.58
C HIS A 37 1.33 8.82 4.57
N LEU A 38 0.85 7.75 3.92
CA LEU A 38 -0.58 7.43 3.89
C LEU A 38 -1.16 7.17 5.28
N ARG A 39 -0.40 6.50 6.17
CA ARG A 39 -0.82 6.27 7.56
C ARG A 39 -0.95 7.58 8.34
N HIS A 40 0.02 8.49 8.20
CA HIS A 40 -0.09 9.81 8.82
C HIS A 40 -1.32 10.58 8.31
N THR A 41 -1.56 10.60 6.99
CA THR A 41 -2.76 11.21 6.42
C THR A 41 -4.04 10.56 6.93
N GLN A 42 -4.06 9.22 7.08
CA GLN A 42 -5.20 8.51 7.62
C GLN A 42 -5.49 8.92 9.07
N ASP A 43 -4.45 9.07 9.88
CA ASP A 43 -4.57 9.48 11.28
C ASP A 43 -5.04 10.94 11.40
N ASP A 44 -4.52 11.83 10.56
CA ASP A 44 -4.95 13.23 10.49
C ASP A 44 -6.44 13.37 10.11
N LEU A 45 -6.89 12.63 9.08
CA LEU A 45 -8.29 12.62 8.63
C LEU A 45 -9.23 12.05 9.69
N LYS A 46 -8.83 10.96 10.37
CA LYS A 46 -9.59 10.41 11.52
C LYS A 46 -9.67 11.41 12.67
N GLY A 47 -8.57 12.12 12.95
CA GLY A 47 -8.53 13.20 13.92
C GLY A 47 -9.51 14.32 13.57
N HIS A 48 -9.61 14.70 12.29
CA HIS A 48 -10.58 15.69 11.83
C HIS A 48 -12.03 15.26 12.07
N MET A 49 -12.39 14.01 11.72
CA MET A 49 -13.73 13.48 11.95
C MET A 49 -14.11 13.45 13.43
N ASN A 50 -13.19 13.04 14.30
CA ASN A 50 -13.45 12.93 15.74
C ASN A 50 -13.62 14.29 16.43
N ASN A 51 -13.02 15.35 15.88
CA ASN A 51 -13.07 16.70 16.44
C ASN A 51 -14.17 17.58 15.81
N SER A 52 -14.84 17.09 14.77
CA SER A 52 -15.92 17.81 14.09
C SER A 52 -17.17 17.83 14.97
N SER A 53 -17.51 19.01 15.49
CA SER A 53 -18.50 19.22 16.56
C SER A 53 -19.96 19.19 16.08
N ASP A 54 -20.19 19.20 14.76
CA ASP A 54 -21.52 19.45 14.17
C ASP A 54 -22.28 18.20 13.72
N GLY A 55 -21.78 16.99 14.00
CA GLY A 55 -22.49 15.73 13.75
C GLY A 55 -22.78 15.41 12.28
N ALA A 56 -22.37 16.28 11.35
CA ALA A 56 -22.38 16.04 9.93
C ALA A 56 -21.12 15.27 9.52
N GLU A 57 -21.28 14.06 8.99
CA GLU A 57 -20.19 13.34 8.34
C GLU A 57 -19.69 14.16 7.15
N ASP A 58 -18.43 14.60 7.20
CA ASP A 58 -17.75 15.14 6.03
C ASP A 58 -17.52 14.00 5.04
N LYS A 59 -18.34 13.99 3.99
CA LYS A 59 -18.31 12.96 2.95
C LYS A 59 -16.97 12.92 2.23
N ASP A 60 -16.34 14.07 2.00
CA ASP A 60 -15.06 14.13 1.27
C ASP A 60 -13.96 13.51 2.13
N VAL A 61 -13.97 13.75 3.44
CA VAL A 61 -13.06 13.11 4.40
C VAL A 61 -13.31 11.60 4.47
N SER A 62 -14.57 11.16 4.51
CA SER A 62 -14.94 9.74 4.53
C SER A 62 -14.49 9.01 3.25
N ASP A 63 -14.68 9.62 2.08
CA ASP A 63 -14.22 9.07 0.81
C ASP A 63 -12.69 9.00 0.74
N ALA A 64 -11.99 10.05 1.18
CA ALA A 64 -10.52 10.06 1.26
C ALA A 64 -9.97 8.96 2.18
N LEU A 65 -10.60 8.73 3.34
CA LEU A 65 -10.23 7.64 4.26
C LEU A 65 -10.37 6.27 3.58
N ARG A 66 -11.46 6.04 2.84
CA ARG A 66 -11.72 4.79 2.13
C ARG A 66 -10.73 4.58 0.97
N GLU A 67 -10.42 5.64 0.22
CA GLU A 67 -9.45 5.59 -0.89
C GLU A 67 -8.03 5.29 -0.41
N ASN A 68 -7.63 5.91 0.70
CA ASN A 68 -6.35 5.62 1.35
C ASN A 68 -6.27 4.16 1.80
N GLU A 69 -7.32 3.60 2.42
CA GLU A 69 -7.35 2.20 2.85
C GLU A 69 -7.16 1.21 1.70
N LEU A 70 -7.83 1.45 0.56
CA LEU A 70 -7.67 0.65 -0.65
C LEU A 70 -6.25 0.75 -1.20
N THR A 71 -5.69 1.97 -1.24
CA THR A 71 -4.33 2.23 -1.73
C THR A 71 -3.29 1.54 -0.84
N MET A 72 -3.41 1.68 0.48
CA MET A 72 -2.55 1.04 1.46
C MET A 72 -2.59 -0.49 1.30
N SER A 73 -3.79 -1.06 1.16
CA SER A 73 -3.95 -2.50 1.00
C SER A 73 -3.32 -3.02 -0.30
N SER A 74 -3.45 -2.28 -1.41
CA SER A 74 -2.77 -2.60 -2.67
C SER A 74 -1.24 -2.53 -2.54
N GLN A 75 -0.72 -1.51 -1.84
CA GLN A 75 0.72 -1.34 -1.64
C GLN A 75 1.32 -2.41 -0.71
N ASP A 76 0.64 -2.75 0.40
CA ASP A 76 1.07 -3.84 1.29
C ASP A 76 1.13 -5.17 0.54
N GLU A 77 0.15 -5.45 -0.33
CA GLU A 77 0.15 -6.64 -1.18
C GLU A 77 1.30 -6.63 -2.20
N ARG A 78 1.62 -5.46 -2.79
CA ARG A 78 2.77 -5.32 -3.68
C ARG A 78 4.08 -5.59 -2.97
N ILE A 79 4.25 -5.08 -1.75
CA ILE A 79 5.43 -5.36 -0.92
C ILE A 79 5.53 -6.87 -0.65
N PHE A 80 4.43 -7.54 -0.34
CA PHE A 80 4.43 -8.98 -0.13
C PHE A 80 4.87 -9.75 -1.38
N MET A 81 4.34 -9.41 -2.56
CA MET A 81 4.74 -10.01 -3.83
C MET A 81 6.24 -9.82 -4.12
N LEU A 82 6.75 -8.61 -3.91
CA LEU A 82 8.16 -8.27 -4.10
C LEU A 82 9.08 -9.02 -3.12
N LYS A 83 8.63 -9.22 -1.87
CA LYS A 83 9.35 -10.05 -0.90
C LYS A 83 9.40 -11.53 -1.32
N LEU A 84 8.31 -12.07 -1.88
CA LEU A 84 8.33 -13.42 -2.43
C LEU A 84 9.35 -13.56 -3.58
N ALA A 85 9.46 -12.52 -4.42
CA ALA A 85 10.47 -12.50 -5.49
C ALA A 85 11.90 -12.50 -4.92
N LEU A 86 12.20 -11.69 -3.91
CA LEU A 86 13.52 -11.71 -3.23
C LEU A 86 13.85 -13.09 -2.64
N THR A 87 12.88 -13.74 -1.98
CA THR A 87 13.08 -15.09 -1.44
C THR A 87 13.41 -16.10 -2.54
N HIS A 88 12.85 -15.96 -3.73
CA HIS A 88 13.19 -16.79 -4.88
C HIS A 88 14.62 -16.53 -5.41
N HIS A 89 15.12 -15.30 -5.29
CA HIS A 89 16.53 -14.97 -5.57
C HIS A 89 17.50 -15.41 -4.47
N GLY A 90 17.01 -15.99 -3.36
CA GLY A 90 17.82 -16.43 -2.23
C GLY A 90 18.20 -15.32 -1.26
N ILE A 91 17.44 -14.22 -1.23
CA ILE A 91 17.60 -13.07 -0.35
C ILE A 91 16.50 -13.05 0.73
#